data_AF-A0A3D2U899-F1
#
_entry.id   AF-A0A3D2U899-F1
#
_cell.length_a   1.000
_cell.length_b   1.000
_cell.length_c   1.000
_cell.angle_alpha   90.00
_cell.angle_beta   90.00
_cell.angle_gamma   90.00
#
_symmetry.space_group_name_H-M   'P 1'
#
loop_
_entity.id
_entity.type
_entity.pdbx_description
1 polymer ?
#
loop_
_entity_poly.entity_id
_entity_poly.type
_entity_poly.pdbx_seq_one_letter_code
_entity_poly.pdbx_strand_id
1 'polypeptide(L)'
;MLTLEKWQSRLRDTRVTSRATLVAIAVGLLVHAGPVQAETKLVTAVEGIAEFQLDNGFRVLLVPDKSRPTVTVNLTVFVGSRHEGYGEAGMAHLLEHMLFKGTTRHPNVPKELQDHGARFNGTTWV
;
A
#
# COMPACT_ATOMS: atom_id res chain seq x y z
N MET A 1 -40.89 -65.09 18.23
CA MET A 1 -41.63 -63.95 17.68
C MET A 1 -40.73 -62.71 17.69
N LEU A 2 -39.85 -62.59 16.70
CA LEU A 2 -39.02 -61.42 16.37
C LEU A 2 -38.64 -61.59 14.88
N THR A 3 -39.00 -60.63 14.04
CA THR A 3 -38.89 -60.68 12.58
C THR A 3 -37.52 -60.18 12.11
N LEU A 4 -36.81 -61.00 11.33
CA LEU A 4 -35.43 -60.80 10.88
C LEU A 4 -35.29 -60.24 9.44
N GLU A 5 -36.37 -59.77 8.80
CA GLU A 5 -36.35 -59.47 7.34
C GLU A 5 -36.58 -58.01 6.93
N LYS A 6 -36.48 -57.03 7.84
CA LYS A 6 -36.67 -55.61 7.46
C LYS A 6 -35.40 -54.76 7.41
N TRP A 7 -34.23 -55.40 7.39
CA TRP A 7 -32.92 -54.75 7.57
C TRP A 7 -32.05 -54.53 6.31
N GLN A 8 -32.51 -54.80 5.09
CA GLN A 8 -31.59 -54.78 3.92
C GLN A 8 -32.03 -54.00 2.66
N SER A 9 -33.18 -53.33 2.60
CA SER A 9 -33.67 -52.83 1.28
C SER A 9 -33.73 -51.33 1.01
N ARG A 10 -33.39 -50.42 1.94
CA ARG A 10 -33.40 -48.97 1.63
C ARG A 10 -32.17 -48.18 2.08
N LEU A 11 -31.01 -48.82 2.05
CA LEU A 11 -29.70 -48.17 1.94
C LEU A 11 -29.46 -47.63 0.51
N ARG A 12 -30.40 -46.87 -0.04
CA ARG A 12 -30.35 -46.41 -1.45
C ARG A 12 -30.72 -44.95 -1.67
N ASP A 13 -30.66 -44.10 -0.65
CA ASP A 13 -30.84 -42.66 -0.85
C ASP A 13 -29.83 -41.81 -0.05
N THR A 14 -28.55 -42.16 -0.18
CA THR A 14 -27.41 -41.38 0.30
C THR A 14 -26.85 -40.51 -0.83
N ARG A 15 -27.67 -39.63 -1.42
CA ARG A 15 -27.23 -38.69 -2.46
C ARG A 15 -27.79 -37.27 -2.33
N VAL A 16 -27.91 -36.74 -1.11
CA VAL A 16 -28.38 -35.35 -0.90
C VAL A 16 -27.41 -34.49 -0.06
N THR A 17 -26.28 -35.00 0.41
CA THR A 17 -25.44 -34.30 1.40
C THR A 17 -23.98 -34.11 0.99
N SER A 18 -23.70 -33.64 -0.24
CA SER A 18 -22.30 -33.35 -0.61
C SER A 18 -22.06 -32.14 -1.53
N ARG A 19 -23.09 -31.44 -2.01
CA ARG A 19 -22.88 -30.24 -2.86
C ARG A 19 -23.20 -28.91 -2.17
N ALA A 20 -24.21 -28.88 -1.31
CA ALA A 20 -24.62 -27.64 -0.63
C ALA A 20 -23.59 -27.14 0.41
N THR A 21 -22.93 -28.05 1.12
CA THR A 21 -21.97 -27.69 2.17
C THR A 21 -20.63 -27.15 1.61
N LEU A 22 -20.21 -27.60 0.42
CA LEU A 22 -18.98 -27.11 -0.22
C LEU A 22 -19.13 -25.70 -0.81
N VAL A 23 -20.34 -25.33 -1.25
CA VAL A 23 -20.60 -23.98 -1.80
C VAL A 23 -20.60 -22.92 -0.68
N ALA A 24 -21.11 -23.26 0.51
CA ALA A 24 -21.14 -22.32 1.64
C ALA A 24 -19.74 -21.95 2.16
N ILE A 25 -18.79 -22.89 2.13
CA ILE A 25 -17.39 -22.62 2.52
C ILE A 25 -16.65 -21.79 1.45
N ALA A 26 -16.92 -22.05 0.16
CA ALA A 26 -16.28 -21.31 -0.93
C ALA A 26 -16.75 -19.84 -1.04
N VAL A 27 -18.01 -19.55 -0.71
CA VAL A 27 -18.55 -18.18 -0.77
C VAL A 27 -18.13 -17.32 0.44
N GLY A 28 -17.90 -17.93 1.62
CA GLY A 28 -17.41 -17.23 2.81
C GLY A 28 -15.96 -16.72 2.70
N LEU A 29 -15.14 -17.33 1.83
CA LEU A 29 -13.73 -16.97 1.62
C LEU A 29 -13.51 -15.84 0.60
N LEU A 30 -14.57 -15.31 -0.03
CA LEU A 30 -14.44 -14.39 -1.17
C LEU A 30 -14.50 -12.89 -0.83
N VAL A 31 -14.60 -12.49 0.45
CA VAL A 31 -14.96 -11.09 0.80
C VAL A 31 -13.96 -10.36 1.72
N HIS A 32 -12.81 -10.93 2.05
CA HIS A 32 -11.77 -10.20 2.81
C HIS A 32 -10.56 -9.81 1.96
N ALA A 33 -10.79 -9.24 0.77
CA ALA A 33 -9.79 -8.40 0.12
C ALA A 33 -9.85 -7.00 0.75
N GLY A 34 -9.32 -6.87 1.97
CA GLY A 34 -9.01 -5.56 2.53
C GLY A 34 -7.98 -4.83 1.65
N PRO A 35 -7.82 -3.50 1.78
CA PRO A 35 -6.75 -2.81 1.07
C PRO A 35 -5.44 -3.52 1.40
N VAL A 36 -4.75 -4.03 0.37
CA VAL A 36 -3.38 -4.53 0.51
C VAL A 36 -2.55 -3.37 1.02
N GLN A 37 -2.29 -3.38 2.32
CA GLN A 37 -1.33 -2.48 2.93
C GLN A 37 0.01 -2.92 2.37
N ALA A 38 0.70 -2.00 1.68
CA ALA A 38 2.03 -2.28 1.18
C ALA A 38 2.88 -2.81 2.34
N GLU A 39 3.36 -4.04 2.21
CA GLU A 39 4.15 -4.67 3.25
C GLU A 39 5.51 -3.96 3.30
N THR A 40 5.93 -3.56 4.50
CA THR A 40 7.20 -2.87 4.70
C THR A 40 8.25 -3.89 5.08
N LYS A 41 9.22 -4.12 4.19
CA LYS A 41 10.35 -5.01 4.47
C LYS A 41 11.50 -4.23 5.09
N LEU A 42 11.92 -4.60 6.30
CA LEU A 42 13.18 -4.09 6.86
C LEU A 42 14.36 -4.59 6.02
N VAL A 43 15.18 -3.67 5.51
CA VAL A 43 16.38 -3.97 4.71
C VAL A 43 17.61 -4.05 5.61
N THR A 44 17.85 -2.99 6.39
CA THR A 44 18.98 -2.92 7.32
C THR A 44 18.71 -1.91 8.44
N ALA A 45 19.44 -2.02 9.55
CA ALA A 45 19.44 -1.02 10.61
C ALA A 45 20.85 -0.85 11.20
N VAL A 46 21.34 0.39 11.25
CA VAL A 46 22.68 0.75 11.73
C VAL A 46 22.58 2.03 12.55
N GLU A 47 23.13 2.02 13.77
CA GLU A 47 23.21 3.21 14.64
C GLU A 47 21.86 3.92 14.87
N GLY A 48 20.76 3.16 14.91
CA GLY A 48 19.42 3.72 15.10
C GLY A 48 18.75 4.26 13.83
N ILE A 49 19.42 4.19 12.68
CA ILE A 49 18.85 4.45 11.35
C ILE A 49 18.35 3.12 10.77
N ALA A 50 17.12 3.09 10.28
CA ALA A 50 16.54 1.90 9.66
C ALA A 50 16.12 2.17 8.21
N GLU A 51 16.48 1.28 7.30
CA GLU A 51 16.02 1.28 5.91
C GLU A 51 14.91 0.25 5.73
N PHE A 52 13.80 0.69 5.15
CA PHE A 52 12.69 -0.15 4.74
C PHE A 52 12.48 -0.06 3.24
N GLN A 53 11.99 -1.14 2.65
CA GLN A 53 11.55 -1.19 1.27
C GLN A 53 10.06 -1.57 1.21
N LEU A 54 9.29 -0.82 0.44
CA LEU A 54 7.90 -1.12 0.12
C LEU A 54 7.82 -2.08 -1.08
N ASP A 55 6.69 -2.76 -1.24
CA ASP A 55 6.46 -3.70 -2.35
C ASP A 55 6.66 -3.08 -3.75
N ASN A 56 6.40 -1.78 -3.91
CA ASN A 56 6.63 -1.04 -5.15
C ASN A 56 8.10 -0.65 -5.39
N GLY A 57 9.01 -1.12 -4.54
CA GLY A 57 10.44 -0.82 -4.59
C GLY A 57 10.84 0.50 -3.91
N PHE A 58 9.87 1.28 -3.41
CA PHE A 58 10.15 2.55 -2.75
C PHE A 58 10.94 2.34 -1.45
N ARG A 59 11.98 3.14 -1.26
CA ARG A 59 12.87 3.05 -0.08
C ARG A 59 12.54 4.14 0.92
N VAL A 60 12.44 3.75 2.19
CA VAL A 60 12.17 4.64 3.31
C VAL A 60 13.32 4.55 4.29
N LEU A 61 13.97 5.69 4.57
CA LEU A 61 14.95 5.80 5.65
C LEU A 61 14.27 6.44 6.86
N LEU A 62 14.24 5.73 7.98
CA LEU A 62 13.72 6.21 9.25
C LEU A 62 14.87 6.54 10.19
N VAL A 63 14.89 7.79 10.66
CA VAL A 63 15.90 8.31 11.60
C VAL A 63 15.18 8.92 12.81
N PRO A 64 14.95 8.14 13.88
CA PRO A 64 14.28 8.65 15.08
C PRO A 64 15.19 9.64 15.82
N ASP A 65 14.73 10.87 16.02
CA ASP A 65 15.41 11.87 16.83
C ASP A 65 14.47 12.38 17.93
N LYS A 66 14.72 11.95 19.18
CA LYS A 66 13.91 12.35 20.36
C LYS A 66 14.27 13.73 20.90
N SER A 67 15.31 14.39 20.38
CA SER A 67 15.76 15.70 20.85
C SER A 67 14.92 16.86 20.31
N ARG A 68 14.13 16.64 19.26
CA ARG A 68 13.34 17.66 18.57
C ARG A 68 11.85 17.31 18.56
N PRO A 69 10.95 18.27 18.87
CA PRO A 69 9.50 18.05 18.79
C PRO A 69 8.96 18.25 17.37
N THR A 70 9.80 18.10 16.34
CA THR A 70 9.47 18.33 14.94
C THR A 70 9.87 17.11 14.10
N VAL A 71 9.18 16.92 12.97
CA VAL A 71 9.50 15.87 11.99
C VAL A 71 9.90 16.54 10.69
N THR A 72 10.89 15.96 10.00
CA THR A 72 11.25 16.33 8.63
C THR A 72 11.01 15.13 7.73
N VAL A 73 10.27 15.35 6.65
CA VAL A 73 10.05 14.35 5.60
C VAL A 73 10.72 14.87 4.34
N ASN A 74 11.56 14.04 3.73
CA ASN A 74 12.23 14.34 2.47
C ASN A 74 11.92 13.26 1.45
N LEU A 75 11.49 13.66 0.26
CA LEU A 75 11.27 12.79 -0.88
C LEU A 75 12.30 13.14 -1.95
N THR A 76 13.13 12.17 -2.32
CA THR A 76 14.10 12.32 -3.40
C THR A 76 13.72 11.40 -4.54
N VAL A 77 13.51 11.99 -5.72
CA VAL A 77 13.33 11.27 -6.98
C VAL A 77 14.64 11.36 -7.75
N PHE A 78 15.18 10.24 -8.22
CA PHE A 78 16.46 10.21 -8.96
C PHE A 78 16.28 10.60 -10.42
N VAL A 79 15.59 11.71 -10.68
CA VAL A 79 15.40 12.35 -11.98
C VAL A 79 15.56 13.86 -11.78
N GLY A 80 16.18 14.52 -12.74
CA GLY A 80 16.57 15.94 -12.67
C GLY A 80 16.86 16.48 -14.07
N SER A 81 17.42 17.68 -14.16
CA SER A 81 17.61 18.33 -15.48
C SER A 81 18.60 17.59 -16.39
N ARG A 82 19.51 16.76 -15.87
CA ARG A 82 20.35 15.86 -16.70
C ARG A 82 19.53 14.86 -17.52
N HIS A 83 18.29 14.58 -17.12
CA HIS A 83 17.41 13.62 -17.77
C HIS A 83 16.50 14.28 -18.82
N GLU A 84 16.60 15.60 -19.03
CA GLU A 84 15.83 16.32 -20.05
C GLU A 84 16.40 16.06 -21.45
N GLY A 85 15.52 15.79 -22.41
CA GLY A 85 15.85 15.66 -23.82
C GLY A 85 15.91 17.00 -24.55
N TYR A 86 16.24 16.93 -25.84
CA TYR A 86 16.16 18.11 -26.72
C TYR A 86 14.72 18.64 -26.79
N GLY A 87 14.52 19.93 -26.50
CA GLY A 87 13.20 20.56 -26.45
C GLY A 87 12.47 20.43 -25.10
N GLU A 88 13.06 19.76 -24.10
CA GLU A 88 12.47 19.57 -22.77
C GLU A 88 13.19 20.40 -21.68
N ALA A 89 14.07 21.32 -22.08
CA ALA A 89 14.86 22.12 -21.16
C ALA A 89 13.97 22.88 -20.15
N GLY A 90 14.19 22.63 -18.87
CA GLY A 90 13.45 23.23 -17.76
C GLY A 90 12.17 22.49 -17.34
N MET A 91 11.82 21.37 -18.00
CA MET A 91 10.63 20.59 -17.66
C MET A 91 10.69 19.96 -16.27
N ALA A 92 11.87 19.51 -15.82
CA ALA A 92 12.03 18.95 -14.48
C ALA A 92 11.74 20.01 -13.41
N HIS A 93 12.26 21.22 -13.60
CA HIS A 93 12.04 22.34 -12.69
C HIS A 93 10.58 22.84 -12.75
N LEU A 94 9.97 22.87 -13.94
CA LEU A 94 8.54 23.17 -14.06
C LEU A 94 7.69 22.14 -13.31
N LEU A 95 8.01 20.85 -13.44
CA LEU A 95 7.30 19.78 -12.74
C LEU A 95 7.39 19.95 -11.23
N GLU A 96 8.56 20.31 -10.69
CA GLU A 96 8.73 20.62 -9.26
C GLU A 96 7.76 21.70 -8.79
N HIS A 97 7.62 22.80 -9.55
CA HIS A 97 6.64 23.84 -9.22
C HIS A 97 5.19 23.32 -9.27
N MET A 98 4.88 22.40 -10.18
CA MET A 98 3.54 21.84 -10.33
C MET A 98 3.15 20.89 -9.19
N LEU A 99 4.11 20.27 -8.49
CA LEU A 99 3.82 19.43 -7.33
C LEU A 99 3.04 20.17 -6.23
N PHE A 100 3.20 21.49 -6.14
CA PHE A 100 2.53 22.33 -5.15
C PHE A 100 1.23 22.97 -5.67
N LYS A 101 0.78 22.67 -6.90
CA LYS A 101 -0.44 23.26 -7.48
C LYS A 101 -1.71 22.46 -7.25
N GLY A 102 -1.61 21.34 -6.53
CA GLY A 102 -2.77 20.53 -6.14
C GLY A 102 -2.71 19.12 -6.72
N THR A 103 -3.43 18.21 -6.07
CA THR A 103 -3.67 16.84 -6.51
C THR A 103 -5.17 16.56 -6.47
N THR A 104 -5.60 15.41 -7.02
CA THR A 104 -7.03 15.00 -6.99
C THR A 104 -7.62 14.95 -5.59
N ARG A 105 -6.81 14.61 -4.56
CA ARG A 105 -7.27 14.54 -3.16
C ARG A 105 -6.95 15.80 -2.35
N HIS A 106 -5.87 16.49 -2.69
CA HIS A 106 -5.38 17.67 -1.98
C HIS A 106 -5.27 18.85 -2.95
N PRO A 107 -6.38 19.56 -3.24
CA PRO A 107 -6.41 20.56 -4.31
C PRO A 107 -5.60 21.83 -3.99
N ASN A 108 -5.33 22.12 -2.72
CA ASN A 108 -4.54 23.27 -2.30
C ASN A 108 -3.47 22.86 -1.27
N VAL A 109 -2.46 22.14 -1.75
CA VAL A 109 -1.36 21.61 -0.92
C VAL A 109 -0.65 22.69 -0.09
N PRO A 110 -0.31 23.88 -0.63
CA PRO A 110 0.37 24.92 0.16
C PRO A 110 -0.45 25.38 1.35
N LYS A 111 -1.77 25.57 1.17
CA LYS A 111 -2.66 25.95 2.26
C LYS A 111 -2.79 24.83 3.28
N GLU A 112 -2.97 23.60 2.83
CA GLU A 112 -3.08 22.45 3.73
C GLU A 112 -1.83 22.29 4.60
N LEU A 113 -0.63 22.43 4.02
CA LEU A 113 0.62 22.40 4.79
C LEU A 113 0.72 23.56 5.79
N GLN A 114 0.34 24.77 5.38
CA GLN A 114 0.33 25.95 6.26
C GLN A 114 -0.66 25.82 7.41
N ASP A 115 -1.85 25.28 7.16
CA ASP A 115 -2.88 25.07 8.17
C ASP A 115 -2.41 24.08 9.27
N HIS A 116 -1.45 23.20 8.95
CA HIS A 116 -0.78 22.30 9.89
C HIS A 116 0.57 22.82 10.42
N GLY A 117 0.92 24.09 10.14
CA GLY A 117 2.16 24.72 10.59
C GLY A 117 3.42 24.20 9.89
N ALA A 118 3.29 23.45 8.80
CA ALA A 118 4.42 22.91 8.06
C ALA A 118 5.08 23.97 7.19
N ARG A 119 6.40 23.86 7.05
CA ARG A 119 7.20 24.58 6.05
C ARG A 119 7.60 23.58 4.97
N PHE A 120 7.51 24.00 3.71
CA PHE A 120 7.81 23.14 2.57
C PHE A 120 8.75 23.84 1.60
N ASN A 121 9.51 23.05 0.86
CA ASN A 121 10.40 23.52 -0.21
C ASN A 121 10.59 22.41 -1.25
N GLY A 122 11.09 22.76 -2.43
CA GLY A 122 11.50 21.86 -3.50
C GLY A 122 12.86 22.28 -4.05
N THR A 123 13.58 21.35 -4.70
CA THR A 123 14.76 21.69 -5.49
C THR A 123 15.00 20.64 -6.57
N THR A 124 15.23 21.11 -7.79
CA THR A 124 15.63 20.30 -8.94
C THR A 124 17.13 20.45 -9.16
N TRP A 125 17.83 19.32 -9.21
CA TRP A 125 19.26 19.26 -9.45
C TRP A 125 19.57 18.74 -10.87
N VAL A 126 20.83 18.91 -11.27
CA VAL A 126 21.37 18.42 -12.54
C VAL A 126 21.46 16.90 -12.52
#